data_AF-A0A4P5W2V2-F1
#
_entry.id   AF-A0A4P5W2V2-F1
#
_cell.length_a   1.000
_cell.length_b   1.000
_cell.length_c   1.000
_cell.angle_alpha   90.00
_cell.angle_beta   90.00
_cell.angle_gamma   90.00
#
_symmetry.space_group_name_H-M   'P 1'
#
loop_
_entity.id
_entity.type
_entity.pdbx_description
1 polymer ?
#
loop_
_entity_poly.entity_id
_entity_poly.type
_entity_poly.pdbx_seq_one_letter_code
_entity_poly.pdbx_strand_id
1 'polypeptide(L)' 'MSEYGLRLPDLEPLLEMDEPRMWFPVPGMYGGFSFRLDLGADVPKLVSESWCRVVGGSGERHEVTVDGARLVDRGFV' A
#
# COMPACT_ATOMS: atom_id res chain seq x y z
N MET A 1 -10.13 -12.51 16.10
CA MET A 1 -9.36 -12.65 14.84
C MET A 1 -10.09 -11.86 13.76
N SER A 2 -9.38 -11.19 12.85
CA SER A 2 -10.02 -10.51 11.71
C SER A 2 -10.75 -11.55 10.83
N GLU A 3 -11.77 -11.11 10.10
CA GLU A 3 -12.58 -11.94 9.20
C GLU A 3 -11.73 -12.79 8.23
N TYR A 4 -10.55 -12.30 7.85
CA TYR A 4 -9.66 -12.94 6.89
C TYR A 4 -8.49 -13.74 7.51
N GLY A 5 -8.45 -13.87 8.85
CA GLY A 5 -7.37 -14.59 9.55
C GLY A 5 -5.99 -13.94 9.41
N LEU A 6 -5.94 -12.68 8.96
CA LEU A 6 -4.73 -11.92 8.70
C LEU A 6 -4.73 -10.65 9.53
N ARG A 7 -3.67 -10.45 10.33
CA ARG A 7 -3.45 -9.17 11.01
C ARG A 7 -2.92 -8.17 9.98
N LEU A 8 -3.63 -7.06 9.81
CA LEU A 8 -3.18 -5.95 8.98
C LEU A 8 -1.95 -5.27 9.61
N PRO A 9 -1.07 -4.67 8.81
CA PRO A 9 0.08 -3.95 9.34
C PRO A 9 -0.37 -2.69 10.08
N ASP A 10 0.32 -2.38 11.18
CA ASP A 10 0.26 -1.05 11.77
C ASP A 10 1.07 -0.09 10.88
N LEU A 11 0.49 1.08 10.54
CA LEU A 11 1.11 2.06 9.64
C LEU A 11 1.83 3.19 10.37
N GLU A 12 1.58 3.35 11.67
CA GLU A 12 2.23 4.37 12.52
C GLU A 12 3.77 4.35 12.42
N PRO A 13 4.46 3.19 12.32
CA PRO A 13 5.91 3.16 12.17
C PRO A 13 6.45 3.94 10.96
N LEU A 14 5.64 4.17 9.92
CA LEU A 14 6.05 4.95 8.76
C LEU A 14 6.40 6.40 9.12
N LEU A 15 5.86 6.95 10.22
CA LEU A 15 6.13 8.32 10.65
C LEU A 15 7.55 8.50 11.22
N GLU A 16 8.21 7.41 11.60
CA GLU A 16 9.52 7.41 12.26
C GLU A 16 10.67 7.02 11.32
N MET A 17 10.36 6.66 10.07
CA MET A 17 11.32 6.16 9.10
C MET A 17 11.89 7.28 8.21
N ASP A 18 13.20 7.27 7.99
CA ASP A 18 13.87 8.19 7.04
C ASP A 18 13.36 8.00 5.60
N GLU A 19 13.13 6.75 5.20
CA GLU A 19 12.41 6.37 3.99
C GLU A 19 11.10 5.70 4.41
N PRO A 20 9.97 6.43 4.44
CA PRO A 20 8.73 5.94 5.03
C PRO A 20 8.00 5.00 4.08
N ARG A 21 8.56 3.80 3.91
CA ARG A 21 8.05 2.75 3.05
C ARG A 21 8.08 1.40 3.75
N MET A 22 7.04 0.60 3.55
CA MET A 22 6.98 -0.78 4.02
C MET A 22 6.33 -1.71 3.01
N TRP A 23 6.69 -3.00 3.10
CA TRP A 23 6.05 -4.07 2.33
C TRP A 23 5.25 -4.97 3.25
N PHE A 24 4.02 -5.28 2.84
CA PHE A 24 3.14 -6.22 3.51
C PHE A 24 2.83 -7.40 2.59
N PRO A 25 3.42 -8.59 2.84
CA PRO A 25 3.13 -9.78 2.05
C PRO A 25 1.74 -10.32 2.41
N VAL A 26 0.97 -10.74 1.40
CA VAL A 26 -0.32 -11.41 1.60
C VAL A 26 -0.16 -12.91 1.37
N PRO A 27 -0.39 -13.77 2.39
CA PRO A 27 -0.29 -15.21 2.23
C PRO A 27 -1.18 -15.73 1.10
N GLY A 28 -0.64 -16.60 0.24
CA GLY A 28 -1.34 -17.14 -0.92
C GLY A 28 -1.46 -16.21 -2.14
N MET A 29 -1.15 -14.92 -2.01
CA MET A 29 -1.20 -13.97 -3.13
C MET A 29 0.07 -13.98 -4.00
N TYR A 30 1.16 -14.61 -3.53
CA TYR A 30 2.48 -14.53 -4.20
C TYR A 30 2.86 -13.08 -4.54
N GLY A 31 2.58 -12.19 -3.60
CA GLY A 31 2.51 -10.75 -3.78
C GLY A 31 2.14 -10.06 -2.48
N GLY A 32 1.67 -8.83 -2.58
CA GLY A 32 1.33 -8.03 -1.42
C GLY A 32 1.17 -6.56 -1.76
N PHE A 33 1.38 -5.73 -0.73
CA PHE A 33 1.17 -4.29 -0.79
C PHE A 33 2.43 -3.54 -0.36
N SER A 34 2.82 -2.57 -1.17
CA SER A 34 3.76 -1.51 -0.82
C SER A 34 2.97 -0.35 -0.23
N PHE A 35 3.38 0.16 0.91
CA PHE A 35 2.85 1.38 1.51
C PHE A 35 3.98 2.39 1.60
N ARG A 36 3.74 3.62 1.13
CA ARG A 36 4.69 4.73 1.25
C ARG A 36 3.95 5.97 1.73
N LEU A 37 4.46 6.60 2.79
CA LEU A 37 3.94 7.89 3.23
C LEU A 37 4.62 9.00 2.43
N ASP A 38 3.82 9.91 1.88
CA ASP A 38 4.29 11.06 1.14
C ASP A 38 3.88 12.34 1.89
N LEU A 39 4.83 12.91 2.62
CA LEU A 39 4.64 14.12 3.42
C LEU A 39 5.09 15.40 2.68
N GLY A 40 5.70 15.27 1.50
CA GLY A 40 6.22 16.40 0.72
C GLY A 40 5.24 16.96 -0.31
N ALA A 41 4.10 16.30 -0.52
CA ALA A 41 3.03 16.80 -1.40
C ALA A 41 2.22 17.93 -0.73
N ASP A 42 1.49 18.71 -1.54
CA ASP A 42 0.60 19.78 -1.05
C ASP A 42 -0.38 19.30 0.03
N VAL A 43 -0.74 18.02 -0.01
CA VAL A 43 -1.54 17.32 0.99
C VAL A 43 -0.84 16.00 1.34
N PRO A 44 -0.62 15.70 2.65
CA PRO A 44 -0.07 14.42 3.08
C PRO A 44 -0.93 13.26 2.56
N LYS A 45 -0.27 12.23 2.02
CA LYS A 45 -0.96 11.07 1.46
C LYS A 45 -0.22 9.77 1.71
N LEU A 46 -0.96 8.69 1.86
CA LEU A 46 -0.43 7.33 1.84
C LEU A 46 -0.59 6.78 0.42
N VAL A 47 0.51 6.37 -0.19
CA VAL A 47 0.49 5.65 -1.47
C VAL A 47 0.50 4.16 -1.18
N SER A 48 -0.51 3.44 -1.68
CA SER A 48 -0.62 1.99 -1.59
C SER A 48 -0.53 1.36 -2.98
N GLU A 49 0.38 0.41 -3.15
CA GLU A 49 0.60 -0.27 -4.42
C GLU A 49 0.45 -1.78 -4.23
N SER A 50 -0.45 -2.40 -4.97
CA SER A 50 -0.60 -3.85 -4.98
C SER A 50 0.25 -4.47 -6.09
N TRP A 51 0.77 -5.67 -5.84
CA TRP A 51 1.45 -6.45 -6.86
C TRP A 51 1.30 -7.95 -6.62
N CYS A 52 1.10 -8.72 -7.69
CA CYS A 52 1.07 -10.17 -7.69
C CYS A 52 2.05 -10.70 -8.75
N ARG A 53 3.00 -11.57 -8.35
CA ARG A 53 3.98 -12.16 -9.28
C ARG A 53 3.35 -13.03 -10.35
N VAL A 54 2.25 -13.68 -10.01
CA VAL A 54 1.63 -14.73 -10.84
C VAL A 54 0.69 -14.13 -11.87
N VAL A 55 0.08 -12.99 -11.55
CA VAL A 55 -0.85 -12.29 -12.45
C VAL A 55 -0.18 -11.00 -12.90
N GLY A 56 0.63 -11.09 -13.95
CA GLY A 56 1.30 -9.92 -14.54
C GLY A 56 0.29 -8.83 -14.91
N GLY A 57 0.62 -7.57 -14.61
CA GLY A 57 -0.26 -6.43 -14.88
C GLY A 57 -1.46 -6.30 -13.95
N SER A 58 -1.51 -7.01 -12.81
CA SER A 58 -2.58 -6.87 -11.82
C SER A 58 -2.36 -5.73 -10.82
N GLY A 59 -1.32 -4.92 -10.99
CA GLY A 59 -0.95 -3.93 -10.00
C GLY A 59 -1.92 -2.76 -10.00
N GLU A 60 -2.17 -2.22 -8.82
CA GLU A 60 -3.01 -1.04 -8.63
C GLU A 60 -2.31 -0.06 -7.70
N ARG A 61 -2.30 1.23 -8.06
CA ARG A 61 -1.82 2.30 -7.20
C ARG A 61 -2.98 3.14 -6.69
N HIS A 62 -3.09 3.23 -5.38
CA HIS A 62 -4.03 4.10 -4.68
C HIS A 62 -3.29 5.23 -3.97
N GLU A 63 -3.89 6.42 -3.98
CA GLU A 63 -3.54 7.51 -3.09
C GLU A 63 -4.64 7.66 -2.05
N VAL A 64 -4.25 7.66 -0.79
CA VAL A 64 -5.16 7.78 0.36
C VAL A 64 -4.87 9.08 1.08
N THR A 65 -5.89 9.94 1.18
CA THR A 65 -5.86 11.20 1.93
C THR A 65 -6.97 11.19 2.98
N VAL A 66 -7.11 12.31 3.70
CA VAL A 66 -8.24 12.54 4.61
C VAL A 66 -9.61 12.48 3.91
N ASP A 67 -9.65 12.74 2.61
CA ASP A 67 -10.88 12.73 1.80
C ASP A 67 -11.25 11.32 1.31
N GLY A 68 -10.37 10.34 1.50
CA GLY A 68 -10.57 8.95 1.14
C GLY A 68 -9.48 8.38 0.24
N ALA A 69 -9.79 7.25 -0.40
CA ALA A 69 -8.87 6.53 -1.28
C ALA A 69 -9.28 6.69 -2.74
N ARG A 70 -8.30 7.00 -3.60
CA ARG A 70 -8.48 7.13 -5.05
C ARG A 70 -7.50 6.23 -5.77
N LEU A 71 -8.01 5.41 -6.68
CA LEU A 71 -7.18 4.68 -7.62
C LEU A 71 -6.63 5.65 -8.68
N VAL A 72 -5.31 5.63 -8.85
CA VAL A 72 -4.61 6.56 -9.75
C VAL A 72 -3.89 5.86 -10.89
N ASP A 73 -3.59 4.57 -10.75
CA ASP A 73 -2.94 3.79 -11.81
C ASP A 73 -3.28 2.29 -11.71
N ARG A 74 -3.20 1.57 -12.84
CA ARG A 74 -3.44 0.12 -12.96
C ARG A 74 -2.45 -0.49 -13.95
N GLY A 75 -2.10 -1.76 -13.76
CA GLY A 75 -1.27 -2.52 -14.67
C GLY A 75 0.07 -2.88 -14.05
N PHE A 76 1.15 -2.40 -14.67
CA PHE A 76 2.50 -2.50 -14.14
C PHE A 76 2.82 -1.21 -13.38
N VAL A 77 2.46 -1.17 -12.10
CA VAL A 77 2.75 -0.07 -11.18
C VAL A 77 4.00 -0.32 -10.36
#